data_AF-A0A955NYS9-F1
#
_entry.id   AF-A0A955NYS9-F1
#
_cell.length_a   1.000
_cell.length_b   1.000
_cell.length_c   1.000
_cell.angle_alpha   90.00
_cell.angle_beta   90.00
_cell.angle_gamma   90.00
#
_symmetry.space_group_name_H-M   'P 1'
#
loop_
_entity.id
_entity.type
_entity.pdbx_description
1 polymer ?
#
loop_
_entity_poly.entity_id
_entity_poly.type
_entity_poly.pdbx_seq_one_letter_code
_entity_poly.pdbx_strand_id
1 'polypeptide(L)'
;MKNTSMLTALAVFAAGISFCVAAEEGWVSLFDGKNLDGWTQKNGTATYRVEDGTIVGKTTPGSPNSFLCTDKEYGDFELMFEVKVADELNSGVQIRSQTKDGTNEGRVNGPQVEIEASGPNGAESGYIYGE
;
A
#
# COMPACT_ATOMS: atom_id res chain seq x y z
N MET A 1 22.75 -33.05 -53.20
CA MET A 1 22.86 -31.60 -52.89
C MET A 1 21.62 -31.26 -52.06
N LYS A 2 21.76 -31.23 -50.74
CA LYS A 2 21.59 -30.04 -49.85
C LYS A 2 20.22 -29.35 -50.11
N ASN A 3 19.28 -29.21 -49.17
CA ASN A 3 19.41 -28.54 -47.87
C ASN A 3 18.24 -28.96 -46.95
N THR A 4 18.52 -29.46 -45.75
CA THR A 4 17.52 -29.60 -44.68
C THR A 4 17.66 -28.38 -43.78
N SER A 5 16.74 -27.43 -43.85
CA SER A 5 16.74 -26.26 -42.97
C SER A 5 15.98 -26.60 -41.69
N MET A 6 16.72 -26.83 -40.62
CA MET A 6 16.18 -27.07 -39.29
C MET A 6 15.83 -25.70 -38.68
N LEU A 7 14.53 -25.39 -38.55
CA LEU A 7 14.07 -24.25 -37.75
C LEU A 7 14.17 -24.63 -36.27
N THR A 8 15.15 -24.06 -35.57
CA THR A 8 15.19 -24.10 -34.11
C THR A 8 14.23 -23.04 -33.58
N ALA A 9 13.05 -23.45 -33.10
CA ALA A 9 12.17 -22.58 -32.35
C ALA A 9 12.77 -22.37 -30.95
N LEU A 10 13.27 -21.16 -30.69
CA LEU A 10 13.71 -20.76 -29.36
C LEU A 10 12.46 -20.40 -28.54
N ALA A 11 11.96 -21.37 -27.77
CA ALA A 11 10.91 -21.11 -26.79
C ALA A 11 11.51 -20.27 -25.65
N VAL A 12 11.28 -18.96 -25.67
CA VAL A 12 11.54 -18.08 -24.53
C VAL A 12 10.46 -18.36 -23.50
N PHE A 13 10.74 -19.28 -22.59
CA PHE A 13 9.95 -19.45 -21.37
C PHE A 13 10.26 -18.24 -20.48
N ALA A 14 9.46 -17.18 -20.59
CA ALA A 14 9.42 -16.16 -19.57
C ALA A 14 8.78 -16.78 -18.33
N ALA A 15 9.60 -17.45 -17.52
CA ALA A 15 9.22 -17.81 -16.16
C ALA A 15 9.02 -16.47 -15.42
N GLY A 16 7.76 -16.04 -15.35
CA GLY A 16 7.37 -14.96 -14.46
C GLY A 16 7.77 -15.38 -13.05
N ILE A 17 8.86 -14.82 -12.55
CA ILE A 17 9.27 -14.97 -11.17
C ILE A 17 8.20 -14.24 -10.37
N SER A 18 7.15 -14.96 -9.97
CA SER A 18 6.21 -14.48 -8.97
C SER A 18 7.01 -14.40 -7.67
N PHE A 19 7.48 -13.21 -7.32
CA PHE A 19 7.91 -12.91 -5.97
C PHE A 19 6.67 -12.95 -5.07
N CYS A 20 6.26 -14.15 -4.67
CA CYS A 20 5.48 -14.27 -3.45
C CYS A 20 6.48 -14.09 -2.31
N VAL A 21 6.47 -12.90 -1.70
CA VAL A 21 7.11 -12.70 -0.41
C VAL A 21 6.38 -13.62 0.57
N ALA A 22 6.97 -14.79 0.84
CA ALA A 22 6.51 -15.63 1.92
C ALA A 22 6.84 -14.87 3.21
N ALA A 23 5.81 -14.52 3.96
CA ALA A 23 5.99 -13.91 5.27
C ALA A 23 6.84 -14.86 6.15
N GLU A 24 7.83 -14.32 6.85
CA GLU A 24 8.63 -15.08 7.81
C GLU A 24 7.73 -15.72 8.88
N GLU A 25 8.20 -16.77 9.55
CA GLU A 25 7.42 -17.50 10.55
C GLU A 25 6.84 -16.53 11.61
N GLY A 26 5.51 -16.47 11.72
CA GLY A 26 4.79 -15.56 12.62
C GLY A 26 4.24 -14.28 11.99
N TRP A 27 4.64 -13.93 10.76
CA TRP A 27 4.12 -12.77 10.04
C TRP A 27 2.95 -13.13 9.12
N VAL A 28 2.01 -12.19 8.98
CA VAL A 28 0.92 -12.26 8.01
C VAL A 28 1.08 -11.13 7.02
N SER A 29 1.14 -11.45 5.73
CA SER A 29 1.19 -10.41 4.69
C SER A 29 -0.16 -9.71 4.58
N LEU A 30 -0.20 -8.40 4.75
CA LEU A 30 -1.40 -7.58 4.51
C LEU A 30 -1.61 -7.29 3.02
N PHE A 31 -0.56 -7.41 2.22
CA PHE A 31 -0.59 -7.16 0.78
C PHE A 31 0.11 -8.30 0.04
N ASP A 32 -0.50 -8.79 -1.03
CA ASP A 32 -0.01 -9.95 -1.78
C ASP A 32 0.92 -9.59 -2.95
N GLY A 33 1.16 -8.29 -3.15
CA GLY A 33 1.95 -7.76 -4.27
C GLY A 33 1.21 -7.68 -5.60
N LYS A 34 -0.08 -8.01 -5.66
CA LYS A 34 -0.80 -8.24 -6.92
C LYS A 34 -2.07 -7.40 -7.03
N ASN A 35 -2.87 -7.33 -5.96
CA ASN A 35 -4.13 -6.61 -5.98
C ASN A 35 -4.46 -5.98 -4.61
N LEU A 36 -5.59 -5.29 -4.54
CA LEU A 36 -6.05 -4.64 -3.31
C LEU A 36 -7.14 -5.47 -2.61
N ASP A 37 -7.16 -6.79 -2.80
CA ASP A 37 -8.10 -7.65 -2.07
C ASP A 37 -7.83 -7.55 -0.57
N GLY A 38 -8.88 -7.39 0.23
CA GLY A 38 -8.76 -7.14 1.66
C GLY A 38 -8.53 -5.67 2.04
N TRP A 39 -8.62 -4.75 1.07
CA TRP A 39 -8.51 -3.31 1.29
C TRP A 39 -9.73 -2.55 0.74
N THR A 40 -10.22 -1.60 1.52
CA THR A 40 -11.34 -0.72 1.16
C THR A 40 -10.91 0.74 1.25
N GLN A 41 -11.12 1.48 0.16
CA GLN A 41 -10.90 2.93 0.16
C GLN A 41 -12.04 3.64 0.91
N LYS A 42 -11.70 4.64 1.73
CA LYS A 42 -12.64 5.45 2.51
C LYS A 42 -12.37 6.95 2.38
N ASN A 43 -13.46 7.71 2.55
CA ASN A 43 -13.55 9.17 2.56
C ASN A 43 -13.24 9.89 1.23
N GLY A 44 -12.01 10.34 0.99
CA GLY A 44 -11.69 11.16 -0.17
C GLY A 44 -11.74 10.43 -1.51
N THR A 45 -11.05 10.97 -2.52
CA THR A 45 -11.07 10.47 -3.89
C THR A 45 -9.66 10.22 -4.44
N ALA A 46 -8.67 10.02 -3.56
CA ALA A 46 -7.37 9.52 -3.98
C ALA A 46 -7.51 8.16 -4.68
N THR A 47 -6.61 7.90 -5.62
CA THR A 47 -6.55 6.61 -6.31
C THR A 47 -5.47 5.74 -5.71
N TYR A 48 -5.78 4.45 -5.57
CA TYR A 48 -4.82 3.42 -5.14
C TYR A 48 -4.76 2.35 -6.21
N ARG A 49 -3.56 1.95 -6.57
CA ARG A 49 -3.32 0.89 -7.56
C ARG A 49 -2.05 0.12 -7.21
N VAL A 50 -1.93 -1.08 -7.75
CA VAL A 50 -0.71 -1.87 -7.66
C VAL A 50 0.17 -1.56 -8.87
N GLU A 51 1.43 -1.20 -8.63
CA GLU A 51 2.49 -1.05 -9.64
C GLU A 51 3.76 -1.69 -9.08
N ASP A 52 4.41 -2.54 -9.88
CA ASP A 52 5.68 -3.18 -9.53
C ASP A 52 5.70 -3.80 -8.13
N GLY A 53 4.62 -4.51 -7.78
CA GLY A 53 4.50 -5.17 -6.48
C GLY A 53 4.32 -4.22 -5.29
N THR A 54 3.93 -2.96 -5.53
CA THR A 54 3.79 -1.91 -4.51
C THR A 54 2.42 -1.24 -4.62
N ILE A 55 1.83 -0.86 -3.48
CA ILE A 55 0.63 0.00 -3.44
C ILE A 55 1.05 1.45 -3.71
N VAL A 56 0.54 2.03 -4.80
CA VAL A 56 0.78 3.42 -5.16
C VAL A 56 -0.48 4.24 -4.90
N GLY A 57 -0.41 5.12 -3.90
CA GLY A 57 -1.42 6.14 -3.63
C GLY A 57 -1.14 7.42 -4.40
N LYS A 58 -2.16 8.01 -5.03
CA LYS A 58 -2.08 9.32 -5.70
C LYS A 58 -3.19 10.23 -5.22
N THR A 59 -2.80 11.40 -4.71
CA THR A 59 -3.72 12.43 -4.24
C THR A 59 -4.55 13.01 -5.40
N THR A 60 -5.75 13.50 -5.07
CA THR A 60 -6.66 14.16 -6.01
C THR A 60 -6.87 15.60 -5.54
N PRO A 61 -6.56 16.62 -6.36
CA PRO A 61 -6.76 18.02 -5.97
C PRO A 61 -8.21 18.29 -5.54
N GLY A 62 -8.38 18.99 -4.41
CA GLY A 62 -9.69 19.32 -3.85
C GLY A 62 -10.40 18.16 -3.12
N SER A 63 -9.79 16.97 -3.05
CA SER A 63 -10.28 15.87 -2.23
C SER A 63 -9.97 16.10 -0.75
N PRO A 64 -10.83 15.65 0.19
CA PRO A 64 -10.41 15.45 1.57
C PRO A 64 -9.42 14.28 1.68
N ASN A 65 -8.91 14.03 2.89
CA ASN A 65 -8.06 12.87 3.20
C ASN A 65 -8.74 11.57 2.73
N SER A 66 -7.92 10.69 2.13
CA SER A 66 -8.34 9.39 1.63
C SER A 66 -7.55 8.32 2.37
N PHE A 67 -8.23 7.23 2.69
CA PHE A 67 -7.64 6.14 3.45
C PHE A 67 -7.82 4.84 2.68
N LEU A 68 -6.76 4.04 2.56
CA LEU A 68 -6.85 2.67 2.12
C LEU A 68 -6.80 1.79 3.37
N CYS A 69 -7.96 1.31 3.79
CA CYS A 69 -8.12 0.60 5.07
C CYS A 69 -8.11 -0.91 4.84
N THR A 70 -7.50 -1.67 5.75
CA THR A 70 -7.70 -3.12 5.79
C THR A 70 -9.16 -3.44 6.09
N ASP A 71 -9.70 -4.48 5.47
CA ASP A 71 -11.05 -4.97 5.78
C ASP A 71 -11.11 -5.65 7.16
N LYS A 72 -9.95 -6.07 7.67
CA LYS A 72 -9.78 -6.65 9.01
C LYS A 72 -9.37 -5.59 10.02
N GLU A 73 -9.80 -5.80 11.25
CA GLU A 73 -9.37 -5.02 12.42
C GLU A 73 -8.26 -5.76 13.18
N TYR A 74 -7.35 -4.99 13.77
CA TYR A 74 -6.19 -5.50 14.50
C TYR A 74 -6.05 -4.81 15.85
N GLY A 75 -5.87 -5.61 16.91
CA GLY A 75 -5.65 -5.15 18.28
C GLY A 75 -4.16 -5.04 18.61
N ASP A 76 -3.62 -6.07 19.24
CA ASP A 76 -2.17 -6.21 19.48
C ASP A 76 -1.52 -6.77 18.22
N PHE A 77 -0.52 -6.05 17.69
CA PHE A 77 0.18 -6.42 16.47
C PHE A 77 1.59 -5.83 16.44
N GLU A 78 2.43 -6.44 15.62
CA GLU A 78 3.62 -5.82 15.06
C GLU A 78 3.33 -5.57 13.57
N LEU A 79 3.63 -4.36 13.09
CA LEU A 79 3.43 -3.96 11.71
C LEU A 79 4.76 -3.54 11.11
N MET A 80 5.13 -4.15 9.99
CA MET A 80 6.32 -3.83 9.24
C MET A 80 5.94 -3.58 7.78
N PHE A 81 6.43 -2.48 7.24
CA PHE A 81 6.26 -2.09 5.84
C PHE A 81 7.40 -1.16 5.42
N GLU A 82 7.66 -1.11 4.12
CA GLU A 82 8.52 -0.09 3.52
C GLU A 82 7.63 1.02 2.94
N VAL A 83 8.10 2.26 3.00
CA VAL A 83 7.37 3.40 2.46
C VAL A 83 8.28 4.38 1.76
N LYS A 84 7.75 4.98 0.71
CA LYS A 84 8.34 6.12 0.02
C LYS A 84 7.25 7.18 -0.20
N VAL A 85 7.55 8.40 0.22
CA VAL A 85 6.69 9.57 0.00
C VAL A 85 7.45 10.60 -0.84
N ALA A 86 6.74 11.38 -1.66
CA ALA A 86 7.35 12.49 -2.37
C ALA A 86 7.59 13.67 -1.41
N ASP A 87 8.65 14.45 -1.64
CA ASP A 87 9.12 15.48 -0.69
C ASP A 87 8.05 16.50 -0.26
N GLU A 88 7.14 16.84 -1.17
CA GLU A 88 6.06 17.82 -0.95
C GLU A 88 4.76 17.20 -0.39
N LEU A 89 4.72 15.89 -0.16
CA LEU A 89 3.54 15.19 0.33
C LEU A 89 3.69 14.78 1.79
N ASN A 90 2.56 14.83 2.48
CA ASN A 90 2.37 14.24 3.79
C ASN A 90 1.44 13.01 3.66
N SER A 91 1.72 11.98 4.43
CA SER A 91 0.98 10.73 4.50
C SER A 91 1.02 10.18 5.92
N GLY A 92 0.44 9.02 6.15
CA GLY A 92 0.59 8.32 7.41
C GLY A 92 -0.08 6.97 7.41
N VAL A 93 0.22 6.20 8.44
CA VAL A 93 -0.41 4.89 8.67
C VAL A 93 -1.28 4.97 9.90
N GLN A 94 -2.58 4.86 9.67
CA GLN A 94 -3.58 4.74 10.71
C GLN A 94 -3.39 3.43 11.47
N ILE A 95 -3.36 3.50 12.81
CA ILE A 95 -3.28 2.33 13.69
C ILE A 95 -4.47 2.33 14.64
N ARG A 96 -5.13 1.17 14.81
CA ARG A 96 -6.31 1.00 15.68
C ARG A 96 -7.39 2.08 15.45
N SER A 97 -7.50 2.55 14.21
CA SER A 97 -8.40 3.62 13.82
C SER A 97 -9.80 3.08 13.54
N GLN A 98 -10.77 3.98 13.58
CA GLN A 98 -12.18 3.68 13.37
C GLN A 98 -12.78 4.69 12.39
N THR A 99 -14.03 4.50 12.02
CA THR A 99 -14.83 5.54 11.38
C THR A 99 -15.72 6.20 12.43
N LYS A 100 -15.91 7.52 12.30
CA LYS A 100 -16.84 8.27 13.14
C LYS A 100 -18.22 7.60 13.13
N ASP A 101 -18.82 7.48 14.31
CA ASP A 101 -20.12 6.81 14.53
C ASP A 101 -20.15 5.32 14.15
N GLY A 102 -18.99 4.70 13.83
CA GLY A 102 -18.87 3.30 13.44
C GLY A 102 -19.49 2.97 12.08
N THR A 103 -19.77 3.97 11.25
CA THR A 103 -20.40 3.78 9.93
C THR A 103 -19.35 3.70 8.83
N ASN A 104 -19.65 3.05 7.70
CA ASN A 104 -18.67 2.95 6.61
C ASN A 104 -18.39 4.30 5.93
N GLU A 105 -19.32 5.24 6.05
CA GLU A 105 -19.28 6.59 5.51
C GLU A 105 -18.67 7.60 6.48
N GLY A 106 -18.48 7.20 7.75
CA GLY A 106 -17.88 8.04 8.78
C GLY A 106 -16.46 8.48 8.42
N ARG A 107 -16.06 9.64 8.91
CA ARG A 107 -14.67 10.11 8.79
C ARG A 107 -13.77 9.12 9.54
N VAL A 108 -12.76 8.57 8.87
CA VAL A 108 -11.70 7.80 9.53
C VAL A 108 -11.02 8.71 10.54
N ASN A 109 -10.88 8.22 11.77
CA ASN A 109 -10.30 8.94 12.88
C ASN A 109 -9.55 7.97 13.81
N GLY A 110 -8.48 8.43 14.46
CA GLY A 110 -7.69 7.60 15.34
C GLY A 110 -6.20 7.97 15.36
N PRO A 111 -5.38 7.21 16.09
CA PRO A 111 -3.93 7.44 16.10
C PRO A 111 -3.31 7.15 14.72
N GLN A 112 -2.51 8.09 14.23
CA GLN A 112 -1.74 7.95 13.00
C GLN A 112 -0.24 7.99 13.28
N VAL A 113 0.52 7.11 12.63
CA VAL A 113 1.97 7.25 12.52
C VAL A 113 2.29 8.12 11.31
N GLU A 114 2.89 9.30 11.54
CA GLU A 114 3.19 10.31 10.53
C GLU A 114 4.23 9.81 9.51
N ILE A 115 4.03 10.15 8.23
CA ILE A 115 4.97 9.86 7.14
C ILE A 115 5.12 11.11 6.27
N GLU A 116 6.26 11.78 6.42
CA GLU A 116 6.62 12.95 5.63
C GLU A 116 8.14 13.06 5.46
N ALA A 117 8.55 13.63 4.33
CA ALA A 117 9.96 13.89 4.05
C ALA A 117 10.38 15.32 4.42
N SER A 118 9.42 16.24 4.59
CA SER A 118 9.68 17.62 4.97
C SER A 118 8.45 18.27 5.62
N GLY A 119 8.69 19.24 6.51
CA GLY A 119 7.65 19.97 7.23
C GLY A 119 8.20 21.32 7.75
N PRO A 120 7.34 22.27 8.16
CA PRO A 120 7.76 23.59 8.65
C PRO A 120 8.65 23.52 9.90
N ASN A 121 8.56 22.43 10.66
CA ASN A 121 9.36 22.18 11.86
C ASN A 121 10.47 21.12 11.62
N GLY A 122 10.69 20.70 10.38
CA GLY A 122 11.43 19.49 10.03
C GLY A 122 10.50 18.30 9.76
N ALA A 123 11.07 17.17 9.37
CA ALA A 123 10.30 15.95 9.14
C ALA A 123 9.95 15.27 10.47
N GLU A 124 8.65 15.02 10.69
CA GLU A 124 8.09 14.42 11.90
C GLU A 124 7.72 12.93 11.72
N SER A 125 8.25 12.29 10.66
CA SER A 125 8.04 10.86 10.38
C SER A 125 8.26 9.98 11.62
N GLY A 126 7.26 9.15 11.92
CA GLY A 126 7.26 8.25 13.08
C GLY A 126 6.58 8.82 14.33
N TYR A 127 6.22 10.11 14.37
CA TYR A 127 5.41 10.66 15.45
C TYR A 127 3.99 10.14 15.38
N ILE A 128 3.32 10.11 16.55
CA ILE A 128 1.92 9.71 16.65
C ILE A 128 1.06 10.95 16.88
N TYR A 129 0.10 11.20 15.98
CA TYR A 129 -0.91 12.24 16.14
C TYR A 129 -2.33 11.66 16.04
N GLY A 130 -3.33 12.47 16.38
CA GLY A 130 -4.74 12.10 16.21
C GLY A 130 -5.32 12.69 14.93
N GLU A 131 -5.75 11.82 14.02
CA GLU A 131 -6.52 12.15 12.80
C GLU A 131 -8.03 12.20 13.10
#